data_AF-A0A8T3V0V8-F1
#
_entry.id   AF-A0A8T3V0V8-F1
#
_cell.length_a   1.000
_cell.length_b   1.000
_cell.length_c   1.000
_cell.angle_alpha   90.00
_cell.angle_beta   90.00
_cell.angle_gamma   90.00
#
_symmetry.space_group_name_H-M   'P 1'
#
loop_
_entity.id
_entity.type
_entity.pdbx_description
1 polymer ?
#
loop_
_entity_poly.entity_id
_entity_poly.type
_entity_poly.pdbx_seq_one_letter_code
_entity_poly.pdbx_strand_id
1 'polypeptide(L)'
;MVMIPPYVPEAFLTMYLPAIYAGLIVGFIGTMAIAMKREEIHILILTDLVGLAMIFVVSAVGTDLAEALILPGLVVELAETLAISEILITREMRKIEQDPRRNLSKSSSLFPQPFSLDMEIMTTAPNFIALVLIGYGIFLTGFTGGAVAGGGIVLYALSKKARGLPVLVLDGIAGVSG
;
A
#
# COMPACT_ATOMS: atom_id res chain seq x y z
N MET A 1 22.70 6.82 -28.61
CA MET A 1 23.81 5.98 -28.13
C MET A 1 23.41 5.44 -26.77
N VAL A 2 23.24 4.13 -26.65
CA VAL A 2 22.95 3.47 -25.37
C VAL A 2 24.31 3.29 -24.69
N MET A 3 24.53 3.92 -23.52
CA MET A 3 25.72 3.66 -22.73
C MET A 3 25.58 2.28 -22.09
N ILE A 4 26.46 1.36 -22.45
CA ILE A 4 26.47 -0.01 -21.94
C ILE A 4 27.49 -0.08 -20.78
N PRO A 5 27.07 -0.36 -19.54
CA PRO A 5 27.99 -0.59 -18.43
C PRO A 5 28.83 -1.85 -18.68
N PRO A 6 30.16 -1.82 -18.51
CA PRO A 6 31.04 -2.95 -18.84
C PRO A 6 30.94 -4.17 -17.88
N TYR A 7 30.02 -4.13 -16.90
CA TYR A 7 29.94 -5.10 -15.80
C TYR A 7 28.68 -5.97 -15.82
N VAL A 8 27.77 -5.79 -16.80
CA VAL A 8 26.48 -6.51 -16.86
C VAL A 8 26.54 -7.59 -17.93
N PRO A 9 26.28 -8.87 -17.62
CA PRO A 9 26.23 -9.93 -18.62
C PRO A 9 25.25 -9.62 -19.75
N GLU A 10 25.62 -9.90 -20.99
CA GLU A 10 24.80 -9.59 -22.19
C GLU A 10 23.37 -10.14 -22.10
N ALA A 11 23.19 -11.28 -21.42
CA ALA A 11 21.87 -11.86 -21.17
C ALA A 11 20.89 -10.85 -20.53
N PHE A 12 21.33 -10.07 -19.53
CA PHE A 12 20.48 -9.07 -18.87
C PHE A 12 20.24 -7.84 -19.75
N LEU A 13 21.22 -7.43 -20.56
CA LEU A 13 21.06 -6.32 -21.50
C LEU A 13 19.98 -6.60 -22.55
N THR A 14 19.90 -7.85 -23.01
CA THR A 14 18.86 -8.27 -23.96
C THR A 14 17.45 -8.36 -23.37
N MET A 15 17.31 -8.40 -22.03
CA MET A 15 16.02 -8.54 -21.34
C MET A 15 15.27 -7.23 -21.13
N TYR A 16 15.94 -6.07 -21.22
CA TYR A 16 15.30 -4.77 -21.03
C TYR A 16 14.20 -4.47 -22.05
N LEU A 17 14.48 -4.65 -23.34
CA LEU A 17 13.51 -4.38 -24.41
C LEU A 17 12.29 -5.33 -24.32
N PRO A 18 12.48 -6.66 -24.19
CA PRO A 18 11.37 -7.59 -23.96
C PRO A 18 10.54 -7.28 -22.72
N ALA A 19 11.16 -6.86 -21.61
CA ALA A 19 10.45 -6.52 -20.38
C ALA A 19 9.50 -5.32 -20.58
N ILE A 20 9.95 -4.27 -21.28
CA ILE A 20 9.10 -3.11 -21.61
C ILE A 20 7.92 -3.53 -22.48
N TYR A 21 8.17 -4.30 -23.54
CA TYR A 21 7.09 -4.76 -24.42
C TYR A 21 6.10 -5.68 -23.71
N ALA A 22 6.59 -6.62 -22.90
CA ALA A 22 5.74 -7.51 -22.11
C ALA A 22 4.87 -6.70 -21.13
N GLY A 23 5.46 -5.75 -20.39
CA GLY A 23 4.74 -4.89 -19.46
C GLY A 23 3.66 -4.05 -20.16
N LEU A 24 3.97 -3.45 -21.32
CA LEU A 24 2.99 -2.68 -22.09
C LEU A 24 1.86 -3.55 -22.65
N ILE A 25 2.16 -4.75 -23.16
CA ILE A 25 1.14 -5.66 -23.68
C ILE A 25 0.22 -6.13 -22.55
N VAL A 26 0.78 -6.54 -21.41
CA VAL A 26 0.01 -6.96 -20.24
C VAL A 26 -0.82 -5.80 -19.70
N GLY A 27 -0.25 -4.60 -19.58
CA GLY A 27 -0.98 -3.41 -19.15
C GLY A 27 -2.13 -3.05 -20.08
N PHE A 28 -1.92 -3.15 -21.40
CA PHE A 28 -2.96 -2.89 -22.38
C PHE A 28 -4.09 -3.93 -22.33
N ILE A 29 -3.76 -5.22 -22.27
CA ILE A 29 -4.77 -6.29 -22.17
C ILE A 29 -5.52 -6.21 -20.83
N GLY A 30 -4.81 -5.96 -19.73
CA GLY A 30 -5.37 -5.82 -18.40
C GLY A 30 -6.34 -4.64 -18.32
N THR A 31 -5.97 -3.47 -18.82
CA THR A 31 -6.86 -2.29 -18.85
C THR A 31 -8.08 -2.50 -19.75
N MET A 32 -7.92 -3.14 -20.92
CA MET A 32 -9.06 -3.53 -21.76
C MET A 32 -10.01 -4.49 -21.02
N ALA A 33 -9.46 -5.46 -20.31
CA ALA A 33 -10.26 -6.41 -19.56
C ALA A 33 -10.96 -5.76 -18.35
N ILE A 34 -10.36 -4.76 -17.71
CA ILE A 34 -11.02 -3.95 -16.66
C ILE A 34 -12.25 -3.26 -17.24
N ALA A 35 -12.12 -2.64 -18.42
CA ALA A 35 -13.23 -1.93 -19.07
C ALA A 35 -14.42 -2.85 -19.45
N MET A 36 -14.18 -4.15 -19.64
CA MET A 36 -15.21 -5.12 -20.04
C MET A 36 -15.88 -5.85 -18.86
N LYS A 37 -15.23 -5.90 -17.69
CA LYS A 37 -15.73 -6.66 -16.53
C LYS A 37 -16.62 -5.79 -15.64
N ARG A 38 -17.61 -6.42 -14.99
CA ARG A 38 -18.53 -5.76 -14.04
C ARG A 38 -18.37 -6.22 -12.59
N GLU A 39 -17.70 -7.34 -12.38
CA GLU A 39 -17.51 -7.88 -11.02
C GLU A 39 -16.34 -7.18 -10.32
N GLU A 40 -16.61 -6.63 -9.13
CA GLU A 40 -15.66 -5.86 -8.31
C GLU A 40 -14.35 -6.64 -8.07
N ILE A 41 -14.43 -7.93 -7.75
CA ILE A 41 -13.26 -8.77 -7.45
C ILE A 41 -12.37 -8.96 -8.69
N HIS A 42 -12.98 -9.10 -9.87
CA HIS A 42 -12.24 -9.30 -11.12
C HIS A 42 -11.49 -8.04 -11.53
N ILE A 43 -12.13 -6.88 -11.37
CA ILE A 43 -11.50 -5.58 -11.64
C ILE A 43 -10.28 -5.39 -10.75
N LEU A 44 -10.38 -5.79 -9.49
CA LEU A 44 -9.36 -5.62 -8.46
C LEU A 44 -8.11 -6.47 -8.68
N ILE A 45 -8.28 -7.74 -9.06
CA ILE A 45 -7.16 -8.60 -9.43
C ILE A 45 -6.49 -8.09 -10.71
N LEU A 46 -7.28 -7.54 -11.64
CA LEU A 46 -6.74 -6.96 -12.87
C LEU A 46 -5.99 -5.65 -12.62
N THR A 47 -6.43 -4.81 -11.68
CA THR A 47 -5.70 -3.58 -11.33
C THR A 47 -4.35 -3.90 -10.70
N ASP A 48 -4.29 -4.90 -9.82
CA ASP A 48 -3.03 -5.40 -9.24
C ASP A 48 -2.08 -5.96 -10.32
N LEU A 49 -2.62 -6.75 -11.27
CA LEU A 49 -1.85 -7.24 -12.42
C LEU A 49 -1.29 -6.11 -13.29
N VAL A 50 -2.09 -5.07 -13.55
CA VAL A 50 -1.67 -3.90 -14.32
C VAL A 50 -0.61 -3.10 -13.56
N GLY A 51 -0.77 -2.91 -12.25
CA GLY A 51 0.25 -2.30 -11.40
C GLY A 51 1.59 -2.99 -11.56
N LEU A 52 1.60 -4.32 -11.38
CA LEU A 52 2.83 -5.11 -11.36
C LEU A 52 3.51 -5.06 -12.74
N ALA A 53 2.70 -5.10 -13.81
CA ALA A 53 3.19 -4.89 -15.18
C ALA A 53 3.84 -3.51 -15.37
N MET A 54 3.29 -2.46 -14.77
CA MET A 54 3.87 -1.11 -14.82
C MET A 54 5.16 -0.99 -13.98
N ILE A 55 5.28 -1.71 -12.85
CA ILE A 55 6.53 -1.79 -12.09
C ILE A 55 7.63 -2.45 -12.94
N PHE A 56 7.31 -3.47 -13.74
CA PHE A 56 8.29 -4.05 -14.67
C PHE A 56 8.75 -3.06 -15.73
N VAL A 57 7.85 -2.22 -16.26
CA VAL A 57 8.21 -1.15 -17.20
C VAL A 57 9.16 -0.14 -16.52
N VAL A 58 8.84 0.32 -15.31
CA VAL A 58 9.69 1.24 -14.54
C VAL A 58 11.06 0.61 -14.26
N SER A 59 11.09 -0.65 -13.83
CA SER A 59 12.33 -1.41 -13.57
C SER A 59 13.21 -1.51 -14.81
N ALA A 60 12.60 -1.71 -15.98
CA ALA A 60 13.30 -1.80 -17.24
C ALA A 60 13.81 -0.44 -17.78
N VAL A 61 13.50 0.69 -17.12
CA VAL A 61 14.17 1.97 -17.42
C VAL A 61 15.59 1.99 -16.87
N GLY A 62 15.89 1.20 -15.82
CA GLY A 62 17.27 0.97 -15.34
C GLY A 62 18.01 2.23 -14.87
N THR A 63 17.29 3.23 -14.37
CA THR A 63 17.86 4.47 -13.81
C THR A 63 17.88 4.40 -12.29
N ASP A 64 18.75 5.18 -11.65
CA ASP A 64 18.80 5.32 -10.18
C ASP A 64 17.42 5.70 -9.59
N LEU A 65 16.63 6.48 -10.34
CA LEU A 65 15.26 6.81 -9.97
C LEU A 65 14.34 5.59 -10.03
N ALA A 66 14.47 4.73 -11.05
CA ALA A 66 13.69 3.50 -11.14
C ALA A 66 14.01 2.57 -9.97
N GLU A 67 15.29 2.40 -9.62
CA GLU A 67 15.70 1.58 -8.46
C GLU A 67 15.05 2.06 -7.15
N ALA A 68 14.97 3.38 -6.96
CA ALA A 68 14.30 3.97 -5.80
C ALA A 68 12.78 3.77 -5.78
N LEU A 69 12.15 3.55 -6.94
CA LEU A 69 10.70 3.44 -7.09
C LEU A 69 10.15 2.01 -7.10
N ILE A 70 10.99 0.99 -7.33
CA ILE A 70 10.55 -0.42 -7.36
C ILE A 70 10.01 -0.86 -6.01
N LEU A 71 10.77 -0.68 -4.93
CA LEU A 71 10.37 -1.12 -3.59
C LEU A 71 9.09 -0.41 -3.11
N PRO A 72 8.95 0.92 -3.25
CA PRO A 72 7.70 1.61 -2.92
C PRO A 72 6.52 1.14 -3.77
N GLY A 73 6.72 0.94 -5.07
CA GLY A 73 5.68 0.43 -5.96
C GLY A 73 5.14 -0.91 -5.48
N LEU A 74 6.03 -1.85 -5.15
CA LEU A 74 5.63 -3.16 -4.63
C LEU A 74 4.91 -3.07 -3.28
N VAL A 75 5.35 -2.18 -2.38
CA VAL A 75 4.68 -1.97 -1.09
C VAL A 75 3.28 -1.41 -1.27
N VAL A 76 3.07 -0.53 -2.26
CA VAL A 76 1.74 0.03 -2.56
C VAL A 76 0.79 -1.05 -3.07
N GLU A 77 1.21 -1.92 -3.98
CA GLU A 77 0.39 -3.07 -4.46
C GLU A 77 0.01 -4.03 -3.33
N LEU A 78 0.97 -4.37 -2.46
CA LEU A 78 0.68 -5.20 -1.29
C LEU A 78 -0.27 -4.50 -0.30
N ALA A 79 -0.15 -3.19 -0.13
CA ALA A 79 -1.04 -2.43 0.74
C ALA A 79 -2.46 -2.38 0.17
N GLU A 80 -2.61 -2.22 -1.15
CA GLU A 80 -3.90 -2.24 -1.84
C GLU A 80 -4.61 -3.59 -1.67
N THR A 81 -3.91 -4.68 -1.98
CA THR A 81 -4.47 -6.05 -1.85
C THR A 81 -4.81 -6.41 -0.39
N LEU A 82 -4.02 -5.95 0.58
CA LEU A 82 -4.30 -6.13 2.01
C LEU A 82 -5.54 -5.34 2.43
N ALA A 83 -5.62 -4.05 2.11
CA ALA A 83 -6.75 -3.19 2.46
C ALA A 83 -8.07 -3.75 1.91
N ILE A 84 -8.04 -4.27 0.69
CA ILE A 84 -9.20 -4.91 0.09
C ILE A 84 -9.55 -6.23 0.78
N SER A 85 -8.55 -7.05 1.11
CA SER A 85 -8.79 -8.29 1.86
C SER A 85 -9.49 -8.01 3.20
N GLU A 86 -9.11 -6.93 3.88
CA GLU A 86 -9.78 -6.46 5.09
C GLU A 86 -11.24 -6.05 4.83
N ILE A 87 -11.50 -5.30 3.75
CA ILE A 87 -12.86 -4.90 3.35
C ILE A 87 -13.72 -6.14 3.02
N LEU A 88 -13.18 -7.11 2.29
CA LEU A 88 -13.91 -8.33 1.90
C LEU A 88 -14.25 -9.20 3.10
N ILE A 89 -13.28 -9.42 4.00
CA ILE A 89 -13.51 -10.16 5.26
C ILE A 89 -14.59 -9.44 6.08
N THR A 90 -14.48 -8.13 6.23
CA THR A 90 -15.45 -7.32 6.98
C THR A 90 -16.86 -7.40 6.37
N ARG A 91 -16.97 -7.33 5.03
CA ARG A 91 -18.25 -7.43 4.32
C ARG A 91 -18.88 -8.80 4.50
N GLU A 92 -18.09 -9.87 4.45
CA GLU A 92 -18.60 -11.23 4.61
C GLU A 92 -19.00 -11.52 6.06
N MET A 93 -18.22 -11.06 7.04
CA MET A 93 -18.59 -11.15 8.46
C MET A 93 -19.89 -10.39 8.75
N ARG A 94 -20.09 -9.20 8.16
CA ARG A 94 -21.34 -8.44 8.31
C ARG A 94 -22.55 -9.18 7.75
N LYS A 95 -22.42 -9.85 6.60
CA LYS A 95 -23.49 -10.69 6.05
C LYS A 95 -23.81 -11.86 6.97
N ILE A 96 -22.78 -12.50 7.53
CA ILE A 96 -22.92 -13.63 8.45
C ILE A 96 -23.61 -13.19 9.75
N GLU A 97 -23.26 -12.02 10.29
CA GLU A 97 -23.87 -11.45 11.51
C GLU A 97 -25.32 -10.99 11.29
N GLN A 98 -25.67 -10.58 10.07
CA GLN A 98 -27.03 -10.20 9.68
C GLN A 98 -27.94 -11.38 9.34
N ASP A 99 -27.42 -12.61 9.23
CA ASP A 99 -28.21 -13.80 8.91
C ASP A 99 -28.87 -14.40 10.18
N PRO A 100 -30.20 -14.28 10.37
CA PRO A 100 -30.90 -14.67 11.60
C PRO A 100 -30.91 -16.18 11.88
N ARG A 101 -30.40 -17.02 10.96
CA ARG A 101 -30.32 -18.49 11.12
C ARG A 101 -29.00 -18.96 11.73
N ARG A 102 -27.96 -18.12 11.76
CA ARG A 102 -26.66 -18.46 12.33
C ARG A 102 -26.46 -17.64 13.60
N ASN A 103 -26.87 -18.19 14.74
CA ASN A 103 -26.51 -17.69 16.08
C ASN A 103 -25.00 -17.87 16.31
N LEU A 104 -24.17 -17.03 15.68
CA LEU A 104 -22.76 -16.96 16.03
C LEU A 104 -22.65 -16.26 17.38
N SER A 105 -22.15 -17.00 18.37
CA SER A 105 -21.82 -16.46 19.68
C SER A 105 -20.85 -15.29 19.52
N LYS A 106 -21.14 -14.18 20.20
CA LYS A 106 -20.34 -12.94 20.29
C LYS A 106 -18.85 -13.17 20.62
N SER A 107 -18.51 -14.38 21.09
CA SER A 107 -17.15 -14.83 21.40
C SER A 107 -16.35 -15.38 20.21
N SER A 108 -16.96 -15.53 19.03
CA SER A 108 -16.30 -15.97 17.78
C SER A 108 -15.87 -14.80 16.87
N SER A 109 -15.97 -13.58 17.39
CA SER A 109 -15.35 -12.39 16.81
C SER A 109 -13.85 -12.61 16.69
N LEU A 110 -13.38 -12.82 15.46
CA LEU A 110 -11.96 -12.85 15.06
C LEU A 110 -11.26 -11.49 15.27
N PHE A 111 -12.01 -10.45 15.65
CA PHE A 111 -11.43 -9.17 16.01
C PHE A 111 -10.82 -9.23 17.41
N PRO A 112 -9.57 -8.77 17.58
CA PRO A 112 -9.03 -8.52 18.91
C PRO A 112 -9.97 -7.54 19.62
N GLN A 113 -10.49 -7.95 20.78
CA GLN A 113 -11.26 -7.02 21.60
C GLN A 113 -10.35 -5.87 22.01
N PRO A 114 -10.83 -4.62 21.98
CA PRO A 114 -10.04 -3.47 22.37
C PRO A 114 -9.60 -3.64 23.82
N PHE A 115 -8.35 -4.03 24.01
CA PHE A 115 -7.70 -3.98 25.31
C PHE A 115 -7.47 -2.51 25.63
N SER A 116 -8.18 -1.99 26.63
CA SER A 116 -7.93 -0.67 27.18
C SER A 116 -6.65 -0.71 28.01
N LEU A 117 -5.51 -0.67 27.34
CA LEU A 117 -4.20 -0.46 27.96
C LEU A 117 -3.98 1.04 28.09
N ASP A 118 -4.46 1.60 29.21
CA ASP A 118 -4.24 3.00 29.58
C ASP A 118 -2.83 3.14 30.17
N MET A 119 -1.82 3.04 29.30
CA MET A 119 -0.41 3.18 29.67
C MET A 119 0.08 4.59 29.34
N GLU A 120 0.68 5.27 30.31
CA GLU A 120 1.27 6.61 30.14
C GLU A 120 2.33 6.66 29.02
N ILE A 121 3.02 5.54 28.79
CA ILE A 121 3.96 5.39 27.66
C ILE A 121 3.26 5.59 26.32
N MET A 122 1.98 5.20 26.17
CA MET A 122 1.21 5.43 24.94
C MET A 122 0.79 6.90 24.75
N THR A 123 0.83 7.74 25.78
CA THR A 123 0.54 9.19 25.67
C THR A 123 1.79 10.04 25.41
N THR A 124 2.96 9.63 25.89
CA THR A 124 4.21 10.38 25.68
C THR A 124 5.06 9.84 24.54
N ALA A 125 5.25 8.53 24.43
CA ALA A 125 6.23 7.96 23.50
C ALA A 125 5.92 8.21 22.01
N PRO A 126 4.68 8.11 21.52
CA PRO A 126 4.41 8.33 20.10
C PRO A 126 4.71 9.75 19.60
N ASN A 127 4.54 10.79 20.43
CA ASN A 127 4.88 12.16 20.03
C ASN A 127 6.40 12.32 19.88
N PHE A 128 7.16 11.76 20.81
CA PHE A 128 8.62 11.79 20.76
C PHE A 128 9.16 10.98 19.58
N ILE A 129 8.64 9.77 19.36
CA ILE A 129 9.02 8.90 18.24
C ILE A 129 8.70 9.58 16.91
N ALA A 130 7.52 10.19 16.75
CA ALA A 130 7.16 10.92 15.54
C ALA A 130 8.12 12.09 15.26
N LEU A 131 8.49 12.86 16.29
CA LEU A 131 9.40 13.99 16.16
C LEU A 131 10.81 13.54 15.76
N VAL A 132 11.32 12.46 16.35
CA VAL A 132 12.60 11.85 15.98
C VAL A 132 12.56 11.32 14.55
N LEU A 133 11.48 10.63 14.14
CA LEU A 133 11.31 10.13 12.77
C LEU A 133 11.26 11.27 11.74
N ILE A 134 10.54 12.35 12.04
CA ILE A 134 10.50 13.52 11.15
C ILE A 134 11.87 14.18 11.07
N GLY A 135 12.53 14.42 12.20
CA GLY A 135 13.87 15.01 12.23
C GLY A 135 14.89 14.15 11.48
N TYR A 136 14.91 12.84 11.74
CA TYR A 136 15.80 11.90 11.07
C TYR A 136 15.47 11.75 9.58
N GLY A 137 14.18 11.75 9.21
CA GLY A 137 13.73 11.70 7.83
C GLY A 137 14.10 12.95 7.03
N ILE A 138 14.25 14.12 7.66
CA ILE A 138 14.76 15.33 6.99
C ILE A 138 16.27 15.24 6.73
N PHE A 139 17.02 14.63 7.65
CA PHE A 139 18.46 14.41 7.46
C PHE A 139 18.76 13.33 6.41
N LEU A 140 17.91 12.31 6.32
CA LEU A 140 17.92 11.37 5.20
C LEU A 140 17.48 12.11 3.93
N THR A 141 18.34 12.15 2.92
CA THR A 141 18.00 12.76 1.63
C THR A 141 17.29 11.77 0.71
N GLY A 142 16.43 12.27 -0.17
CA GLY A 142 15.77 11.45 -1.21
C GLY A 142 14.51 10.74 -0.74
N PHE A 143 14.10 9.70 -1.48
CA PHE A 143 12.85 8.98 -1.26
C PHE A 143 12.75 8.36 0.14
N THR A 144 13.85 7.79 0.64
CA THR A 144 13.91 7.15 1.97
C THR A 144 13.66 8.14 3.10
N GLY A 145 14.23 9.34 3.02
CA GLY A 145 13.96 10.41 3.98
C GLY A 145 12.50 10.87 3.98
N GLY A 146 11.94 11.03 2.79
CA GLY A 146 10.51 11.32 2.60
C GLY A 146 9.61 10.24 3.24
N ALA A 147 9.93 8.95 3.03
CA ALA A 147 9.17 7.84 3.60
C ALA A 147 9.25 7.80 5.13
N VAL A 148 10.44 8.03 5.70
CA VAL A 148 10.66 8.05 7.15
C VAL A 148 9.96 9.25 7.81
N ALA A 149 10.06 10.45 7.21
CA ALA A 149 9.39 11.65 7.70
C ALA A 149 7.86 11.53 7.58
N GLY A 150 7.36 11.04 6.43
CA GLY A 150 5.94 10.76 6.22
C GLY A 150 5.41 9.72 7.20
N GLY A 151 6.15 8.65 7.44
CA GLY A 151 5.83 7.64 8.45
C GLY A 151 5.72 8.23 9.86
N GLY A 152 6.62 9.15 10.23
CA GLY A 152 6.53 9.89 11.49
C GLY A 152 5.26 10.74 11.61
N ILE A 153 4.85 11.40 10.53
CA ILE A 153 3.61 12.21 10.49
C ILE A 153 2.37 11.32 10.62
N VAL A 154 2.33 10.18 9.91
CA VAL A 154 1.22 9.21 10.00
C VAL A 154 1.13 8.62 11.41
N LEU A 155 2.27 8.25 12.00
CA LEU A 155 2.34 7.74 13.38
C LEU A 155 1.81 8.77 14.38
N TYR A 156 2.14 10.05 14.21
CA TYR A 156 1.59 11.13 15.03
C TYR A 156 0.06 11.26 14.88
N ALA A 157 -0.45 11.25 13.65
CA ALA A 157 -1.88 11.38 13.37
C ALA A 157 -2.70 10.21 13.93
N LEU A 158 -2.23 8.97 13.74
CA LEU A 158 -2.87 7.76 14.28
C LEU A 158 -2.85 7.75 15.81
N SER A 159 -1.74 8.14 16.42
CA SER A 159 -1.60 8.22 17.88
C SER A 159 -2.51 9.29 18.48
N LYS A 160 -2.71 10.42 17.79
CA LYS A 160 -3.66 11.45 18.22
C LYS A 160 -5.10 10.95 18.16
N LYS A 161 -5.47 10.21 17.11
CA LYS A 161 -6.79 9.57 16.95
C LYS A 161 -7.05 8.54 18.05
N ALA A 162 -6.07 7.68 18.34
CA ALA A 162 -6.18 6.65 19.38
C ALA A 162 -6.39 7.23 20.80
N ARG A 163 -5.94 8.46 21.05
CA ARG A 163 -6.09 9.18 22.34
C ARG A 163 -7.39 9.98 22.47
N GLY A 164 -8.27 9.96 21.47
CA GLY A 164 -9.53 10.71 21.49
C GLY A 164 -9.37 12.24 21.41
N LEU A 165 -8.18 12.74 21.05
CA LEU A 165 -7.95 14.16 20.83
C LEU A 165 -8.53 14.58 19.47
N PRO A 166 -9.07 15.81 19.31
CA PRO A 166 -9.58 16.28 18.04
C PRO A 166 -8.43 16.30 17.01
N VAL A 167 -8.46 15.32 16.11
CA VAL A 167 -7.66 15.32 14.89
C VAL A 167 -8.43 16.18 13.91
N LEU A 168 -7.73 17.05 13.17
CA LEU A 168 -8.32 17.69 12.00
C LEU A 168 -8.71 16.55 11.06
N VAL A 169 -9.98 16.18 11.06
CA VAL A 169 -10.52 15.21 10.12
C VAL A 169 -10.48 15.91 8.78
N LEU A 170 -9.41 15.67 8.03
CA LEU A 170 -9.40 15.95 6.60
C LEU A 170 -10.37 14.93 5.99
N ASP A 171 -11.65 15.32 5.93
CA ASP A 171 -12.78 14.59 5.31
C ASP A 171 -12.60 14.35 3.79
N GLY A 172 -11.36 14.22 3.31
CA GLY A 172 -11.03 14.08 1.88
C GLY A 172 -9.93 13.08 1.55
N ILE A 173 -9.31 12.40 2.54
CA ILE A 173 -8.30 11.35 2.28
C ILE A 173 -8.84 9.94 2.61
N ALA A 174 -10.01 9.83 3.23
CA ALA A 174 -10.78 8.59 3.28
C ALA A 174 -11.73 8.53 2.07
N GLY A 175 -11.16 8.53 0.86
CA GLY A 175 -11.89 8.45 -0.40
C GLY A 175 -12.43 7.06 -0.72
N VAL A 176 -13.13 6.41 0.22
CA VAL A 176 -14.01 5.26 -0.06
C VAL A 176 -15.25 5.40 0.81
N SER A 177 -16.11 6.35 0.45
CA SER A 177 -17.54 6.28 0.73
C SER A 177 -18.26 6.40 -0.61
N GLY A 178 -18.72 5.25 -1.10
CA GLY A 178 -19.41 5.03 -2.36
C GLY A 178 -19.47 3.55 -2.61
#